data_AF-A0A9E6JTD9-F1
#
_entry.id   AF-A0A9E6JTD9-F1
#
_cell.length_a   1.000
_cell.length_b   1.000
_cell.length_c   1.000
_cell.angle_alpha   90.00
_cell.angle_beta   90.00
_cell.angle_gamma   90.00
#
_symmetry.space_group_name_H-M   'P 1'
#
loop_
_entity.id
_entity.type
_entity.pdbx_description
1 polymer ?
#
loop_
_entity_poly.entity_id
_entity_poly.type
_entity_poly.pdbx_seq_one_letter_code
_entity_poly.pdbx_strand_id
1 'polypeptide(L)'
;LFDKEKSYIRVLQLKENINDFVLKEFIHWNECKSKVYFNKKNEPHIYHGTYQIHLEKLSDKQTRVSIIVSDSGIIYGTKLPVLPNMIRVNKLKAMPPTTVEEYEILQIIGRGLGVKDMPSIKIPNKIIVQSPPPLPD
;
A
#
# COMPACT_ATOMS: atom_id res chain seq x y z
N LEU A 1 5.18 -16.65 3.98
CA LEU A 1 3.90 -16.15 3.42
C LEU A 1 2.70 -16.47 4.33
N PHE A 2 2.56 -17.73 4.77
CA PHE A 2 1.44 -18.20 5.60
C PHE A 2 1.22 -17.49 6.96
N ASP A 3 2.28 -16.98 7.61
CA ASP A 3 2.13 -16.31 8.92
C ASP A 3 1.51 -14.91 8.85
N LYS A 4 1.82 -14.14 7.80
CA LYS A 4 1.27 -12.78 7.66
C LYS A 4 -0.22 -12.79 7.34
N GLU A 5 -0.65 -13.76 6.54
CA GLU A 5 -2.07 -13.92 6.21
C GLU A 5 -2.91 -14.26 7.45
N LYS A 6 -2.40 -15.13 8.34
CA LYS A 6 -2.99 -15.39 9.65
C LYS A 6 -2.99 -14.15 10.56
N SER A 7 -1.97 -13.30 10.48
CA SER A 7 -1.87 -12.09 11.30
C SER A 7 -2.99 -11.09 11.01
N TYR A 8 -3.30 -10.80 9.74
CA TYR A 8 -4.37 -9.86 9.41
C TYR A 8 -5.77 -10.42 9.71
N ILE A 9 -5.97 -11.72 9.48
CA ILE A 9 -7.22 -12.39 9.87
C ILE A 9 -7.45 -12.23 11.38
N ARG A 10 -6.39 -12.33 12.21
CA ARG A 10 -6.50 -12.07 13.65
C ARG A 10 -6.82 -10.62 13.99
N VAL A 11 -6.26 -9.64 13.28
CA VAL A 11 -6.59 -8.22 13.48
C VAL A 11 -8.07 -7.96 13.19
N LEU A 12 -8.61 -8.54 12.11
CA LEU A 12 -10.04 -8.42 11.76
C LEU A 12 -10.98 -9.21 12.69
N GLN A 13 -10.46 -10.16 13.47
CA GLN A 13 -11.24 -10.92 14.47
C GLN A 13 -11.44 -10.13 15.77
N LEU A 14 -10.71 -9.03 15.97
CA LEU A 14 -10.92 -8.16 17.12
C LEU A 14 -12.26 -7.44 17.00
N LYS A 15 -12.98 -7.30 18.12
CA LYS A 15 -14.34 -6.77 18.14
C LYS A 15 -14.39 -5.32 17.62
N GLU A 16 -13.34 -4.55 17.89
CA GLU A 16 -13.16 -3.18 17.42
C GLU A 16 -13.00 -3.07 15.89
N ASN A 17 -12.56 -4.13 15.21
CA ASN A 17 -12.26 -4.13 13.77
C ASN A 17 -13.31 -4.89 12.96
N ILE A 18 -14.50 -5.16 13.53
CA ILE A 18 -15.54 -5.95 12.88
C ILE A 18 -16.07 -5.32 11.57
N ASN A 19 -15.92 -3.99 11.44
CA ASN A 19 -16.32 -3.23 10.26
C ASN A 19 -15.13 -2.85 9.37
N ASP A 20 -13.96 -3.44 9.62
CA ASP A 20 -12.74 -3.07 8.91
C ASP A 20 -12.59 -3.88 7.63
N PHE A 21 -12.00 -3.24 6.62
CA PHE A 21 -11.67 -3.85 5.34
C PHE A 21 -10.17 -3.83 5.16
N VAL A 22 -9.60 -4.88 4.58
CA VAL A 22 -8.18 -4.89 4.21
C VAL A 22 -8.07 -4.86 2.69
N LEU A 23 -7.50 -3.78 2.17
CA LEU A 23 -7.02 -3.71 0.80
C LEU A 23 -5.59 -4.23 0.79
N LYS A 24 -5.44 -5.45 0.27
CA LYS A 24 -4.14 -5.98 -0.13
C LYS A 24 -3.98 -5.75 -1.61
N GLU A 25 -2.77 -5.38 -2.00
CA GLU A 25 -2.38 -5.32 -3.39
C GLU A 25 -2.38 -6.74 -3.97
N PHE A 26 -3.44 -7.10 -4.69
CA PHE A 26 -3.57 -8.40 -5.34
C PHE A 26 -3.27 -8.27 -6.85
N ILE A 27 -2.26 -9.02 -7.27
CA ILE A 27 -2.07 -9.57 -8.63
C ILE A 27 -1.60 -8.60 -9.73
N HIS A 28 -1.88 -7.29 -9.65
CA HIS A 28 -1.38 -6.28 -10.62
C HIS A 28 -0.27 -5.39 -10.06
N TRP A 29 0.80 -6.02 -9.58
CA TRP A 29 1.97 -5.44 -8.89
C TRP A 29 2.79 -4.43 -9.73
N ASN A 30 2.28 -3.96 -10.87
CA ASN A 30 3.01 -3.07 -11.78
C ASN A 30 2.31 -1.71 -11.99
N GLU A 31 1.14 -1.50 -11.41
CA GLU A 31 0.31 -0.32 -11.75
C GLU A 31 0.41 0.81 -10.73
N CYS A 32 0.72 0.52 -9.46
CA CYS A 32 0.85 1.52 -8.40
C CYS A 32 2.21 2.22 -8.41
N LYS A 33 2.44 3.10 -9.38
CA LYS A 33 3.64 3.94 -9.44
C LYS A 33 3.66 4.95 -8.28
N SER A 34 4.71 4.91 -7.46
CA SER A 34 4.91 5.85 -6.36
C SER A 34 5.03 7.28 -6.87
N LYS A 35 4.43 8.23 -6.15
CA LYS A 35 4.61 9.67 -6.39
C LYS A 35 5.76 10.27 -5.57
N VAL A 36 6.39 9.48 -4.72
CA VAL A 36 7.42 9.93 -3.77
C VAL A 36 8.74 9.18 -3.96
N TYR A 37 8.70 7.86 -4.16
CA TYR A 37 9.92 7.06 -4.30
C TYR A 37 10.32 6.87 -5.76
N PHE A 38 11.49 7.39 -6.12
CA PHE A 38 12.03 7.34 -7.49
C PHE A 38 13.39 6.68 -7.52
N ASN A 39 13.76 6.11 -8.65
CA ASN A 39 15.11 5.61 -8.88
C ASN A 39 16.05 6.75 -9.33
N LYS A 40 17.36 6.46 -9.48
CA LYS A 40 18.37 7.42 -9.95
C LYS A 40 18.14 7.95 -11.37
N LYS A 41 17.35 7.25 -12.18
CA LYS A 41 16.93 7.69 -13.52
C LYS A 41 15.67 8.55 -13.48
N ASN A 42 15.20 8.93 -12.29
CA ASN A 42 13.99 9.71 -12.06
C ASN A 42 12.70 8.99 -12.54
N GLU A 43 12.71 7.66 -12.54
CA GLU A 43 11.54 6.82 -12.81
C GLU A 43 10.91 6.41 -11.46
N PRO A 44 9.57 6.42 -11.33
CA PRO A 44 8.91 6.04 -10.09
C PRO A 44 9.08 4.55 -9.83
N HIS A 45 9.38 4.20 -8.58
CA HIS A 45 9.25 2.81 -8.12
C HIS A 45 7.78 2.40 -8.05
N ILE A 46 7.51 1.09 -8.14
CA ILE A 46 6.18 0.59 -7.78
C ILE A 46 6.10 0.57 -6.25
N TYR A 47 5.11 1.27 -5.71
CA TYR A 47 4.82 1.29 -4.29
C TYR A 47 4.05 0.04 -3.90
N HIS A 48 4.32 -0.47 -2.70
CA HIS A 48 3.63 -1.59 -2.11
C HIS A 48 3.14 -1.20 -0.71
N GLY A 49 1.91 -1.60 -0.36
CA GLY A 49 1.37 -1.42 0.97
C GLY A 49 0.13 -2.27 1.21
N THR A 50 -0.10 -2.63 2.46
CA THR A 50 -1.35 -3.22 2.93
C THR A 50 -2.11 -2.17 3.73
N TYR A 51 -3.35 -1.91 3.34
CA TYR A 51 -4.17 -0.85 3.93
C TYR A 51 -5.36 -1.48 4.65
N GLN A 52 -5.44 -1.27 5.96
CA GLN A 52 -6.64 -1.52 6.74
C GLN A 52 -7.48 -0.24 6.76
N ILE A 53 -8.71 -0.33 6.28
CA ILE A 53 -9.70 0.73 6.33
C ILE A 53 -10.55 0.48 7.55
N HIS A 54 -10.42 1.36 8.55
CA HIS A 54 -11.18 1.31 9.78
C HIS A 54 -12.37 2.26 9.71
N LEU A 55 -13.56 1.75 10.04
CA LEU A 55 -14.82 2.52 10.04
C LEU A 55 -15.37 2.63 11.46
N GLU A 56 -15.44 3.86 11.95
CA GLU A 56 -15.96 4.15 13.29
C GLU A 56 -17.19 5.05 13.19
N LYS A 57 -18.31 4.61 13.76
CA LYS A 57 -19.53 5.42 13.86
C LYS A 57 -19.32 6.53 14.90
N LEU A 58 -19.44 7.78 14.47
CA LEU A 58 -19.41 8.94 15.37
C LEU A 58 -20.83 9.39 15.77
N SER A 59 -21.79 9.28 14.85
CA SER A 59 -23.21 9.52 15.10
C SER A 59 -24.06 8.79 14.04
N ASP A 60 -25.38 8.91 14.09
CA ASP A 60 -26.28 8.34 13.07
C ASP A 60 -26.05 8.89 11.66
N LYS A 61 -25.34 10.02 11.53
CA LYS A 61 -25.08 10.69 10.24
C LYS A 61 -23.60 10.88 9.94
N GLN A 62 -22.71 10.36 10.79
CA GLN A 62 -21.27 10.59 10.66
C GLN A 62 -20.48 9.32 10.95
N THR A 63 -19.60 8.99 10.02
CA THR A 63 -18.65 7.89 10.12
C THR A 63 -17.25 8.44 9.91
N ARG A 64 -16.35 8.13 10.83
CA ARG A 64 -14.92 8.36 10.66
C ARG A 64 -14.36 7.21 9.84
N VAL A 65 -13.59 7.56 8.82
CA VAL A 65 -12.78 6.62 8.04
C VAL A 65 -11.33 6.85 8.40
N SER A 66 -10.62 5.81 8.80
CA SER A 66 -9.19 5.85 9.07
C SER A 66 -8.47 4.80 8.24
N ILE A 67 -7.28 5.15 7.76
CA ILE A 67 -6.43 4.24 6.99
C ILE A 67 -5.23 3.90 7.87
N ILE A 68 -5.03 2.61 8.11
CA ILE A 68 -3.89 2.07 8.85
C ILE A 68 -3.03 1.32 7.84
N VAL A 69 -1.78 1.73 7.70
CA VAL A 69 -0.84 1.12 6.75
C VAL A 69 0.06 0.14 7.46
N SER A 70 0.25 -1.01 6.81
CA SER A 70 1.14 -2.08 7.23
C SER A 70 1.91 -2.58 6.01
N ASP A 71 3.09 -3.17 6.24
CA ASP A 71 3.91 -3.77 5.19
C ASP A 71 4.20 -2.82 3.99
N SER A 72 4.48 -1.55 4.26
CA SER A 72 4.79 -0.57 3.21
C SER A 72 6.21 -0.72 2.65
N GLY A 73 6.37 -0.42 1.36
CA GLY A 73 7.64 -0.55 0.68
C GLY A 73 7.60 -0.20 -0.79
N ILE A 74 8.69 -0.53 -1.47
CA ILE A 74 8.80 -0.44 -2.92
C ILE A 74 9.26 -1.77 -3.50
N ILE A 75 8.82 -2.04 -4.73
CA ILE A 75 9.40 -3.09 -5.56
C ILE A 75 10.61 -2.49 -6.30
N TYR A 76 11.79 -3.04 -6.04
CA TYR A 76 13.04 -2.55 -6.63
C TYR A 76 13.69 -3.53 -7.62
N GLY A 77 13.09 -4.71 -7.80
CA GLY A 77 13.52 -5.70 -8.77
C GLY A 77 12.67 -6.96 -8.70
N THR A 78 12.92 -7.89 -9.62
CA THR A 78 12.32 -9.23 -9.62
C THR A 78 13.41 -10.27 -9.35
N LYS A 79 13.11 -11.29 -8.55
CA LYS A 79 13.93 -12.51 -8.47
C LYS A 79 13.56 -13.42 -9.64
N LEU A 80 14.58 -14.01 -10.25
CA LEU A 80 14.39 -15.07 -11.21
C LEU A 80 13.68 -16.26 -10.54
N PRO A 81 12.75 -16.92 -11.25
CA PRO A 81 12.06 -18.07 -10.73
C PRO A 81 13.06 -19.21 -10.49
N VAL A 82 12.90 -19.93 -9.38
CA VAL A 82 13.65 -21.16 -9.08
C VAL A 82 12.69 -22.35 -9.15
N LEU A 83 13.13 -23.45 -9.77
CA LEU A 83 12.35 -24.68 -9.88
C LEU A 83 11.97 -25.24 -8.49
N PRO A 84 10.82 -25.94 -8.34
CA PRO A 84 9.87 -26.32 -9.39
C PRO A 84 8.78 -25.28 -9.67
N ASN A 85 8.64 -24.24 -8.84
CA ASN A 85 7.42 -23.45 -8.84
C ASN A 85 7.39 -22.29 -9.84
N MET A 86 8.46 -22.02 -10.60
CA MET A 86 8.51 -21.05 -11.72
C MET A 86 7.89 -19.65 -11.49
N ILE A 87 7.58 -19.27 -10.25
CA ILE A 87 6.95 -18.00 -9.90
C ILE A 87 8.04 -16.95 -9.74
N ARG A 88 7.94 -15.86 -10.53
CA ARG A 88 8.74 -14.65 -10.32
C ARG A 88 8.32 -14.02 -9.01
N VAL A 89 9.29 -13.75 -8.13
CA VAL A 89 9.03 -13.11 -6.83
C VAL A 89 9.61 -11.71 -6.83
N ASN A 90 8.81 -10.71 -6.51
CA ASN A 90 9.28 -9.33 -6.39
C ASN A 90 10.25 -9.18 -5.21
N LYS A 91 11.32 -8.40 -5.42
CA LYS A 91 12.19 -7.93 -4.35
C LYS A 91 11.58 -6.66 -3.76
N LEU A 92 11.11 -6.78 -2.52
CA LEU A 92 10.53 -5.69 -1.74
C LEU A 92 11.60 -5.06 -0.85
N LYS A 93 11.66 -3.73 -0.86
CA LYS A 93 12.42 -2.95 0.11
C LYS A 93 11.40 -2.25 1.00
N ALA A 94 11.42 -2.56 2.29
CA ALA A 94 10.58 -1.87 3.26
C ALA A 94 10.93 -0.39 3.27
N MET A 95 9.90 0.45 3.19
CA MET A 95 9.99 1.90 3.20
C MET A 95 8.86 2.43 4.08
N PRO A 96 9.05 3.56 4.78
CA PRO A 96 7.95 4.17 5.51
C PRO A 96 6.79 4.54 4.56
N PRO A 97 5.55 4.57 5.04
CA PRO A 97 4.45 5.07 4.26
C PRO A 97 4.58 6.58 4.01
N THR A 98 4.02 7.07 2.91
CA THR A 98 4.19 8.48 2.50
C THR A 98 2.96 9.36 2.75
N THR A 99 1.88 8.80 3.32
CA THR A 99 0.55 9.42 3.47
C THR A 99 -0.16 9.75 2.15
N VAL A 100 0.56 9.73 1.02
CA VAL A 100 0.03 10.02 -0.31
C VAL A 100 -1.00 8.97 -0.68
N GLU A 101 -0.60 7.70 -0.67
CA GLU A 101 -1.46 6.59 -1.09
C GLU A 101 -2.68 6.44 -0.16
N GLU A 102 -2.52 6.64 1.14
CA GLU A 102 -3.62 6.67 2.11
C GLU A 102 -4.65 7.77 1.79
N TYR A 103 -4.17 8.96 1.45
CA TYR A 103 -5.04 10.07 1.11
C TYR A 103 -5.73 9.90 -0.25
N GLU A 104 -5.11 9.18 -1.19
CA GLU A 104 -5.76 8.79 -2.45
C GLU A 104 -6.89 7.80 -2.21
N ILE A 105 -6.69 6.82 -1.33
CA ILE A 105 -7.75 5.88 -0.91
C ILE A 105 -8.91 6.66 -0.29
N LEU A 106 -8.63 7.58 0.64
CA LEU A 106 -9.66 8.42 1.25
C LEU A 106 -10.42 9.26 0.22
N GLN A 107 -9.72 9.83 -0.77
CA GLN A 107 -10.37 10.57 -1.86
C GLN A 107 -11.27 9.67 -2.72
N ILE A 108 -10.87 8.44 -3.00
CA ILE A 108 -11.71 7.48 -3.75
C ILE A 108 -12.97 7.16 -2.96
N ILE A 109 -12.83 6.85 -1.67
CA ILE A 109 -13.97 6.57 -0.77
C ILE A 109 -14.90 7.79 -0.72
N GLY A 110 -14.36 8.98 -0.45
CA GLY A 110 -15.15 10.20 -0.36
C GLY A 110 -15.91 10.53 -1.64
N ARG A 111 -15.28 10.38 -2.80
CA ARG A 111 -15.98 10.51 -4.10
C ARG A 111 -17.11 9.51 -4.26
N GLY A 112 -16.87 8.24 -3.90
CA GLY A 112 -17.90 7.19 -3.93
C GLY A 112 -19.10 7.48 -3.02
N LEU A 113 -18.87 8.21 -1.91
CA LEU A 113 -19.90 8.65 -0.96
C LEU A 113 -20.50 10.03 -1.31
N GLY A 114 -20.10 10.64 -2.43
CA GLY A 114 -20.63 11.94 -2.86
C GLY A 114 -20.08 13.15 -2.10
N VAL A 115 -18.96 13.03 -1.41
CA VAL A 115 -18.25 14.17 -0.79
C VAL A 115 -17.65 15.04 -1.90
N LYS A 116 -18.06 16.31 -1.95
CA LYS A 116 -17.73 17.21 -3.08
C LYS A 116 -16.47 18.07 -2.88
N ASP A 117 -16.07 18.30 -1.62
CA ASP A 117 -15.06 19.31 -1.26
C ASP A 117 -13.89 18.73 -0.46
N MET A 118 -13.33 17.59 -0.91
CA MET A 118 -12.13 17.04 -0.29
C MET A 118 -10.90 17.88 -0.66
N PRO A 119 -10.00 18.19 0.29
CA PRO A 119 -8.76 18.91 -0.01
C PRO A 119 -7.91 18.20 -1.08
N SER A 120 -7.18 18.98 -1.87
CA SER A 120 -6.23 18.42 -2.83
C SER A 120 -5.04 17.79 -2.12
N ILE A 121 -4.55 16.68 -2.69
CA ILE A 121 -3.35 16.01 -2.19
C ILE A 121 -2.11 16.89 -2.35
N LYS A 122 -1.32 17.03 -1.28
CA LYS A 122 0.01 17.65 -1.33
C LYS A 122 1.04 16.55 -1.47
N ILE A 123 1.69 16.48 -2.63
CA ILE A 123 2.73 15.48 -2.89
C ILE A 123 4.04 15.97 -2.26
N PRO A 124 4.68 15.17 -1.38
CA PRO A 124 5.99 15.47 -0.83
C PRO A 124 7.08 15.56 -1.90
N ASN A 125 8.24 16.09 -1.52
CA ASN A 125 9.42 16.04 -2.38
C ASN A 125 9.83 14.60 -2.70
N LYS A 126 10.35 14.41 -3.92
CA LYS A 126 10.84 13.10 -4.38
C LYS A 126 11.99 12.61 -3.50
N ILE A 127 11.98 11.32 -3.21
CA ILE A 127 13.04 10.60 -2.52
C ILE A 127 13.67 9.64 -3.52
N ILE A 128 14.98 9.83 -3.78
CA ILE A 128 15.75 8.94 -4.65
C ILE A 128 16.20 7.72 -3.86
N VAL A 129 15.70 6.55 -4.25
CA VAL A 129 16.05 5.28 -3.63
C VAL A 129 17.05 4.53 -4.52
N GLN A 130 18.17 4.12 -3.93
CA GLN A 130 19.13 3.27 -4.61
C GLN A 130 18.61 1.82 -4.58
N SER A 131 18.36 1.23 -5.74
CA SER A 131 18.31 -0.22 -5.87
C SER A 131 19.71 -0.77 -5.56
N PRO A 132 19.84 -1.88 -4.81
CA PRO A 132 21.11 -2.59 -4.75
C PRO A 132 21.53 -2.97 -6.19
N PRO A 133 22.83 -3.05 -6.47
CA PRO A 133 23.33 -3.47 -7.77
C PRO A 133 22.69 -4.82 -8.17
N PRO A 134 22.50 -5.08 -9.47
CA PRO A 134 22.13 -6.42 -9.92
C PRO A 134 23.12 -7.43 -9.32
N LEU A 135 22.60 -8.58 -8.90
CA LEU A 135 23.49 -9.67 -8.47
C LEU A 135 24.35 -10.04 -9.69
N PRO A 136 25.65 -10.31 -9.52
CA PRO A 136 26.46 -10.86 -10.61
C PRO A 136 25.80 -12.16 -11.09
N ASP A 137 25.82 -12.34 -12.42
CA ASP A 137 25.30 -13.52 -13.11
C ASP A 137 25.89 -14.84 -12.56
#